data_AF-A0A514WWN4-F1
#
_entry.id   AF-A0A514WWN4-F1
#
_cell.length_a   1.000
_cell.length_b   1.000
_cell.length_c   1.000
_cell.angle_alpha   90.00
_cell.angle_beta   90.00
_cell.angle_gamma   90.00
#
_symmetry.space_group_name_H-M   'P 1'
#
loop_
_entity.id
_entity.type
_entity.pdbx_description
1 polymer ?
#
loop_
_entity_poly.entity_id
_entity_poly.type
_entity_poly.pdbx_seq_one_letter_code
_entity_poly.pdbx_strand_id
1 'polypeptide(L)'
;MRVLLFVLTSVFSTWAVAVQPVAGFIERKGQDIYLQANDDCPSYRIETKSTDAQVALEKLSPGDHITATGIYDKDTCQASIESVDYVGLKRMLGTWISRQGVISVHDFKTLSFYPGSNTDLKASRNSDDFQTVKPVDYKYSVTPSDGKEWVLFLSDLESTTFATIQFSKEIAIMKIYDTDNGNVTKTLILTRRGNLK
;
A
#
# COMPACT_ATOMS: atom_id res chain seq x y z
N MET A 1 -46.82 -30.41 -39.52
CA MET A 1 -47.11 -29.23 -38.66
C MET A 1 -46.16 -29.32 -37.47
N ARG A 2 -45.28 -28.33 -37.33
CA ARG A 2 -44.05 -28.39 -36.51
C ARG A 2 -44.39 -28.38 -35.02
N VAL A 3 -43.98 -29.42 -34.30
CA VAL A 3 -44.07 -29.52 -32.84
C VAL A 3 -43.05 -28.57 -32.24
N LEU A 4 -43.57 -27.60 -31.49
CA LEU A 4 -42.87 -26.51 -30.85
C LEU A 4 -41.98 -27.08 -29.71
N LEU A 5 -40.68 -27.20 -29.96
CA LEU A 5 -39.70 -27.61 -28.95
C LEU A 5 -39.18 -26.35 -28.27
N PHE A 6 -39.96 -25.82 -27.32
CA PHE A 6 -39.53 -24.74 -26.44
C PHE A 6 -38.59 -25.34 -25.38
N VAL A 7 -37.29 -25.31 -25.68
CA VAL A 7 -36.24 -25.64 -24.73
C VAL A 7 -36.28 -24.58 -23.62
N LEU A 8 -36.74 -25.01 -22.46
CA LEU A 8 -36.75 -24.26 -21.21
C LEU A 8 -35.28 -24.07 -20.77
N THR A 9 -34.58 -23.08 -21.32
CA THR A 9 -33.28 -22.66 -20.77
C THR A 9 -33.55 -21.91 -19.47
N SER A 10 -33.56 -22.66 -18.37
CA SER A 10 -33.44 -22.14 -17.01
C SER A 10 -32.13 -21.37 -16.92
N VAL A 11 -32.25 -20.05 -17.09
CA VAL A 11 -31.22 -19.09 -16.73
C VAL A 11 -31.04 -19.20 -15.22
N PHE A 12 -30.10 -20.04 -14.80
CA PHE A 12 -29.50 -19.92 -13.47
C PHE A 12 -28.74 -18.60 -13.46
N SER A 13 -29.44 -17.51 -13.15
CA SER A 13 -28.83 -16.27 -12.73
C SER A 13 -28.14 -16.57 -11.40
N THR A 14 -26.90 -17.02 -11.46
CA THR A 14 -26.03 -17.07 -10.29
C THR A 14 -25.95 -15.65 -9.76
N TRP A 15 -26.47 -15.45 -8.56
CA TRP A 15 -26.32 -14.20 -7.85
C TRP A 15 -24.81 -14.06 -7.63
N ALA A 16 -24.17 -13.21 -8.41
CA ALA A 16 -22.79 -12.85 -8.19
C ALA A 16 -22.76 -12.12 -6.85
N VAL A 17 -22.42 -12.85 -5.79
CA VAL A 17 -22.06 -12.24 -4.51
C VAL A 17 -20.79 -11.48 -4.82
N ALA A 18 -20.92 -10.18 -5.03
CA ALA A 18 -19.78 -9.30 -5.17
C ALA A 18 -18.99 -9.42 -3.86
N VAL A 19 -17.82 -10.05 -3.93
CA VAL A 19 -16.86 -10.07 -2.82
C VAL A 19 -16.51 -8.61 -2.56
N GLN A 20 -17.01 -8.08 -1.44
CA GLN A 20 -16.74 -6.70 -1.07
C GLN A 20 -15.32 -6.61 -0.54
N PRO A 21 -14.54 -5.60 -0.96
CA PRO A 21 -13.19 -5.44 -0.44
C PRO A 21 -13.26 -5.18 1.07
N VAL A 22 -12.52 -5.98 1.82
CA VAL A 22 -12.26 -5.78 3.25
C VAL A 22 -11.19 -4.69 3.34
N ALA A 23 -11.53 -3.55 3.95
CA ALA A 23 -10.62 -2.43 4.08
C ALA A 23 -10.72 -1.78 5.45
N GLY A 24 -9.59 -1.33 5.98
CA GLY A 24 -9.51 -0.71 7.30
C GLY A 24 -8.09 -0.59 7.81
N PHE A 25 -7.97 -0.17 9.07
CA PHE A 25 -6.69 0.00 9.75
C PHE A 25 -6.35 -1.20 10.64
N ILE A 26 -5.08 -1.59 10.64
CA ILE A 26 -4.58 -2.67 11.48
C ILE A 26 -4.48 -2.20 12.93
N GLU A 27 -5.02 -3.01 13.84
CA GLU A 27 -4.81 -2.92 15.28
C GLU A 27 -4.21 -4.25 15.75
N ARG A 28 -3.36 -4.23 16.79
CA ARG A 28 -2.80 -5.44 17.39
C ARG A 28 -3.08 -5.45 18.89
N LYS A 29 -3.66 -6.56 19.38
CA LYS A 29 -3.91 -6.78 20.81
C LYS A 29 -3.31 -8.14 21.19
N GLY A 30 -2.12 -8.12 21.81
CA GLY A 30 -1.37 -9.34 22.06
C GLY A 30 -0.88 -9.99 20.77
N GLN A 31 -1.26 -11.25 20.54
CA GLN A 31 -0.92 -12.01 19.32
C GLN A 31 -1.97 -11.86 18.21
N ASP A 32 -3.18 -11.41 18.55
CA ASP A 32 -4.28 -11.27 17.61
C ASP A 32 -4.17 -9.97 16.81
N ILE A 33 -4.55 -10.06 15.53
CA ILE A 33 -4.63 -8.94 14.60
C ILE A 33 -6.10 -8.59 14.40
N TYR A 34 -6.41 -7.29 14.51
CA TYR A 34 -7.74 -6.75 14.33
C TYR A 34 -7.75 -5.73 13.19
N LEU A 35 -8.91 -5.58 12.57
CA LEU A 35 -9.20 -4.58 11.55
C LEU A 35 -10.21 -3.57 12.10
N GLN A 36 -9.81 -2.32 12.18
CA GLN A 36 -10.72 -1.21 12.45
C GLN A 36 -11.34 -0.75 11.13
N ALA A 37 -12.62 -1.06 10.96
CA ALA A 37 -13.43 -0.65 9.82
C ALA A 37 -14.54 0.31 10.30
N ASN A 38 -14.98 1.23 9.45
CA ASN A 38 -16.09 2.14 9.75
C ASN A 38 -17.43 1.43 9.49
N ASP A 39 -17.75 0.40 10.28
CA ASP A 39 -18.95 -0.42 10.14
C ASP A 39 -19.52 -0.82 11.52
N ASP A 40 -20.50 -1.73 11.55
CA ASP A 40 -21.27 -2.13 12.73
C ASP A 40 -20.42 -2.65 13.92
N CYS A 41 -19.26 -3.27 13.65
CA CYS A 41 -18.31 -3.67 14.69
C CYS A 41 -17.19 -2.62 14.86
N PRO A 42 -16.80 -2.26 16.09
CA PRO A 42 -15.69 -1.33 16.32
C PRO A 42 -14.33 -1.87 15.84
N SER A 43 -14.16 -3.20 15.88
CA SER A 43 -12.99 -3.89 15.37
C SER A 43 -13.35 -5.34 15.01
N TYR A 44 -12.90 -5.82 13.85
CA TYR A 44 -13.05 -7.21 13.43
C TYR A 44 -11.79 -7.99 13.75
N ARG A 45 -11.88 -9.17 14.36
CA ARG A 45 -10.73 -10.08 14.48
C ARG A 45 -10.41 -10.65 13.10
N ILE A 46 -9.17 -10.56 12.66
CA ILE A 46 -8.76 -11.06 11.35
C ILE A 46 -8.46 -12.56 11.42
N GLU A 47 -9.05 -13.32 10.51
CA GLU A 47 -8.71 -14.71 10.24
C GLU A 47 -8.27 -14.86 8.79
N THR A 48 -7.14 -15.51 8.55
CA THR A 48 -6.57 -15.68 7.21
C THR A 48 -6.89 -17.04 6.64
N LYS A 49 -7.32 -17.07 5.38
CA LYS A 49 -7.55 -18.31 4.62
C LYS A 49 -6.33 -18.75 3.79
N SER A 50 -5.31 -17.91 3.66
CA SER A 50 -4.08 -18.20 2.91
C SER A 50 -2.82 -17.86 3.69
N THR A 51 -1.74 -18.58 3.39
CA THR A 51 -0.40 -18.32 3.94
C THR A 51 0.13 -16.95 3.52
N ASP A 52 -0.17 -16.53 2.29
CA ASP A 52 0.34 -15.28 1.74
C ASP A 52 -0.33 -14.07 2.41
N ALA A 53 -1.64 -14.15 2.68
CA ALA A 53 -2.33 -13.15 3.48
C ALA A 53 -1.78 -13.08 4.91
N GLN A 54 -1.52 -14.23 5.53
CA GLN A 54 -0.92 -14.29 6.88
C GLN A 54 0.46 -13.61 6.90
N VAL A 55 1.35 -13.95 5.96
CA VAL A 55 2.68 -13.33 5.86
C VAL A 55 2.57 -11.83 5.60
N ALA A 56 1.65 -11.39 4.74
CA ALA A 56 1.42 -9.97 4.49
C ALA A 56 0.99 -9.22 5.75
N LEU A 57 -0.01 -9.76 6.48
CA LEU A 57 -0.53 -9.17 7.72
C LEU A 57 0.51 -9.15 8.85
N GLU A 58 1.34 -10.18 8.95
CA GLU A 58 2.42 -10.25 9.94
C GLU A 58 3.44 -9.12 9.78
N LYS A 59 3.69 -8.66 8.55
CA LYS A 59 4.60 -7.54 8.26
C LYS A 59 4.03 -6.17 8.66
N LEU A 60 2.71 -6.06 8.79
CA LEU A 60 2.03 -4.80 9.07
C LEU A 60 2.10 -4.40 10.54
N SER A 61 2.15 -3.08 10.77
CA SER A 61 2.17 -2.46 12.09
C SER A 61 0.82 -1.81 12.42
N PRO A 62 0.54 -1.58 13.71
CA PRO A 62 -0.65 -0.85 14.11
C PRO A 62 -0.75 0.52 13.42
N GLY A 63 -1.92 0.81 12.86
CA GLY A 63 -2.21 2.02 12.08
C GLY A 63 -1.83 1.94 10.60
N ASP A 64 -1.24 0.84 10.11
CA ASP A 64 -1.18 0.58 8.68
C ASP A 64 -2.59 0.30 8.14
N HIS A 65 -2.90 0.75 6.94
CA HIS A 65 -4.17 0.50 6.25
C HIS A 65 -4.05 -0.72 5.33
N ILE A 66 -5.12 -1.47 5.15
CA ILE A 66 -5.19 -2.55 4.16
C ILE A 66 -6.42 -2.42 3.28
N THR A 67 -6.31 -2.92 2.06
CA THR A 67 -7.42 -3.33 1.20
C THR A 67 -7.17 -4.77 0.80
N ALA A 68 -8.15 -5.63 1.01
CA ALA A 68 -8.04 -7.06 0.92
C ALA A 68 -9.29 -7.68 0.31
N THR A 69 -9.14 -8.86 -0.28
CA THR A 69 -10.26 -9.69 -0.70
C THR A 69 -10.67 -10.59 0.46
N GLY A 70 -11.94 -10.54 0.85
CA GLY A 70 -12.42 -11.24 2.02
C GLY A 70 -13.90 -11.01 2.31
N ILE A 71 -14.34 -11.45 3.49
CA ILE A 71 -15.73 -11.35 3.95
C ILE A 71 -15.74 -10.89 5.41
N TYR A 72 -16.62 -9.93 5.72
CA TYR A 72 -16.97 -9.57 7.09
C TYR A 72 -18.10 -10.47 7.61
N ASP A 73 -17.87 -11.09 8.75
CA ASP A 73 -18.91 -11.66 9.59
C ASP A 73 -19.26 -10.64 10.70
N LYS A 74 -20.41 -10.00 10.53
CA LYS A 74 -20.91 -8.94 11.43
C LYS A 74 -21.45 -9.50 12.74
N ASP A 75 -21.89 -10.76 12.77
CA ASP A 75 -22.47 -11.38 13.96
C ASP A 75 -21.37 -11.76 14.96
N THR A 76 -20.22 -12.20 14.45
CA THR A 76 -19.06 -12.61 15.26
C THR A 76 -17.97 -11.54 15.34
N CYS A 77 -18.11 -10.43 14.63
CA CYS A 77 -17.07 -9.42 14.42
C CYS A 77 -15.75 -10.06 13.96
N GLN A 78 -15.82 -10.92 12.94
CA GLN A 78 -14.66 -11.54 12.30
C GLN A 78 -14.49 -11.06 10.86
N ALA A 79 -13.26 -10.90 10.41
CA ALA A 79 -12.92 -10.60 9.02
C ALA A 79 -12.09 -11.75 8.45
N SER A 80 -12.70 -12.53 7.57
CA SER A 80 -12.05 -13.62 6.85
C SER A 80 -11.32 -13.07 5.62
N ILE A 81 -10.00 -13.06 5.62
CA ILE A 81 -9.16 -12.51 4.54
C ILE A 81 -8.54 -13.62 3.69
N GLU A 82 -8.71 -13.54 2.38
CA GLU A 82 -8.16 -14.47 1.39
C GLU A 82 -6.87 -13.95 0.77
N SER A 83 -6.82 -12.69 0.38
CA SER A 83 -5.62 -12.00 -0.12
C SER A 83 -5.56 -10.57 0.37
N VAL A 84 -4.34 -10.03 0.52
CA VAL A 84 -4.12 -8.60 0.77
C VAL A 84 -3.69 -7.97 -0.55
N ASP A 85 -4.50 -7.04 -1.06
CA ASP A 85 -4.32 -6.50 -2.40
C ASP A 85 -3.48 -5.22 -2.36
N TYR A 86 -3.76 -4.33 -1.40
CA TYR A 86 -3.03 -3.08 -1.19
C TYR A 86 -2.79 -2.80 0.28
N VAL A 87 -1.69 -2.10 0.57
CA VAL A 87 -1.35 -1.65 1.93
C VAL A 87 -1.03 -0.16 1.95
N GLY A 88 -1.46 0.53 3.00
CA GLY A 88 -1.08 1.91 3.32
C GLY A 88 -0.15 1.90 4.51
N LEU A 89 1.15 2.03 4.28
CA LEU A 89 2.15 1.92 5.34
C LEU A 89 2.24 3.25 6.10
N LYS A 90 1.79 3.29 7.37
CA LYS A 90 1.88 4.47 8.23
C LYS A 90 3.32 4.96 8.38
N ARG A 91 4.26 4.04 8.45
CA ARG A 91 5.69 4.35 8.53
C ARG A 91 6.21 5.10 7.31
N MET A 92 5.58 4.96 6.14
CA MET A 92 5.97 5.65 4.91
C MET A 92 5.60 7.14 4.94
N LEU A 93 4.58 7.52 5.71
CA LEU A 93 4.10 8.90 5.80
C LEU A 93 5.16 9.86 6.35
N GLY A 94 5.15 11.08 5.80
CA GLY A 94 6.05 12.17 6.16
C GLY A 94 7.21 12.36 5.18
N THR A 95 8.25 13.05 5.64
CA THR A 95 9.35 13.49 4.79
C THR A 95 10.57 12.57 4.91
N TRP A 96 11.07 12.13 3.77
CA TRP A 96 12.24 11.28 3.61
C TRP A 96 13.30 12.00 2.79
N ILE A 97 14.55 11.92 3.23
CA ILE A 97 15.68 12.61 2.60
C ILE A 97 16.62 11.56 2.00
N SER A 98 17.05 11.78 0.76
CA SER A 98 18.11 11.05 0.08
C SER A 98 19.18 12.00 -0.43
N ARG A 99 20.27 11.44 -0.98
CA ARG A 99 21.27 12.24 -1.71
C ARG A 99 20.73 12.81 -3.03
N GLN A 100 19.63 12.26 -3.53
CA GLN A 100 19.04 12.60 -4.82
C GLN A 100 17.93 13.64 -4.69
N GLY A 101 17.46 13.91 -3.47
CA GLY A 101 16.33 14.79 -3.23
C GLY A 101 15.52 14.40 -1.99
N VAL A 102 14.38 15.08 -1.85
CA VAL A 102 13.43 14.89 -0.75
C VAL A 102 12.15 14.24 -1.29
N ILE A 103 11.66 13.22 -0.61
CA ILE A 103 10.36 12.60 -0.87
C ILE A 103 9.43 13.02 0.27
N SER A 104 8.31 13.65 -0.05
CA SER A 104 7.24 13.95 0.91
C SER A 104 6.04 13.06 0.60
N VAL A 105 5.69 12.18 1.54
CA VAL A 105 4.52 11.29 1.43
C VAL A 105 3.38 11.89 2.23
N HIS A 106 2.33 12.33 1.54
CA HIS A 106 1.23 13.11 2.13
C HIS A 106 0.13 12.22 2.69
N ASP A 107 -0.22 11.17 1.95
CA ASP A 107 -1.22 10.18 2.32
C ASP A 107 -0.85 8.81 1.73
N PHE A 108 -1.72 7.80 1.84
CA PHE A 108 -1.46 6.45 1.32
C PHE A 108 -1.53 6.29 -0.20
N LYS A 109 -1.69 7.39 -0.94
CA LYS A 109 -1.89 7.39 -2.40
C LYS A 109 -1.03 8.42 -3.12
N THR A 110 -0.50 9.42 -2.42
CA THR A 110 0.18 10.56 -3.03
C THR A 110 1.51 10.86 -2.36
N LEU A 111 2.52 11.12 -3.18
CA LEU A 111 3.82 11.63 -2.74
C LEU A 111 4.37 12.64 -3.74
N SER A 112 5.24 13.52 -3.26
CA SER A 112 5.96 14.49 -4.07
C SER A 112 7.46 14.27 -3.95
N PHE A 113 8.17 14.28 -5.08
CA PHE A 113 9.62 14.23 -5.12
C PHE A 113 10.20 15.59 -5.50
N TYR A 114 11.06 16.11 -4.64
CA TYR A 114 11.82 17.35 -4.83
C TYR A 114 13.25 16.97 -5.18
N PRO A 115 13.64 17.01 -6.47
CA PRO A 115 15.00 16.66 -6.87
C PRO A 115 15.99 17.63 -6.23
N GLY A 116 17.05 17.09 -5.63
CA GLY A 116 18.10 17.90 -5.01
C GLY A 116 19.16 18.29 -6.04
N SER A 117 19.56 19.56 -6.06
CA SER A 117 20.89 19.92 -6.56
C SER A 117 21.94 19.55 -5.50
N ASN A 118 23.09 19.04 -5.92
CA ASN A 118 24.21 18.69 -5.01
C ASN A 118 24.68 19.86 -4.12
N THR A 119 24.37 21.11 -4.48
CA THR A 119 24.65 22.32 -3.69
C THR A 119 23.64 22.57 -2.57
N ASP A 120 22.37 22.17 -2.74
CA ASP A 120 21.26 22.67 -1.90
C ASP A 120 20.96 21.73 -0.73
N LEU A 121 21.26 20.43 -0.88
CA LEU A 121 21.05 19.41 0.15
C LEU A 121 21.98 19.58 1.37
N LYS A 122 23.11 20.28 1.22
CA LYS A 122 24.04 20.59 2.35
C LYS A 122 23.71 21.90 3.07
N ALA A 123 23.07 22.84 2.38
CA ALA A 123 22.72 24.16 2.92
C ALA A 123 21.33 24.17 3.58
N SER A 124 20.40 23.36 3.07
CA SER A 124 19.01 23.38 3.52
C SER A 124 18.80 22.54 4.79
N ARG A 125 19.06 23.15 5.96
CA ARG A 125 18.56 22.64 7.26
C ARG A 125 17.08 22.96 7.49
N ASN A 126 16.49 23.87 6.69
CA ASN A 126 15.11 24.35 6.80
C ASN A 126 14.30 23.97 5.56
N SER A 127 13.08 23.46 5.75
CA SER A 127 12.16 23.05 4.67
C SER A 127 11.83 24.15 3.66
N ASP A 128 12.06 25.41 4.01
CA ASP A 128 11.73 26.56 3.17
C ASP A 128 12.72 26.77 2.01
N ASP A 129 13.92 26.18 2.07
CA ASP A 129 14.93 26.33 1.00
C ASP A 129 14.67 25.45 -0.23
N PHE A 130 13.74 24.48 -0.14
CA PHE A 130 13.35 23.66 -1.29
C PHE A 130 12.25 24.29 -2.15
N GLN A 131 11.75 25.48 -1.78
CA GLN A 131 10.61 26.13 -2.46
C GLN A 131 10.91 26.59 -3.90
N THR A 132 12.16 26.57 -4.36
CA THR A 132 12.54 26.96 -5.72
C THR A 132 12.50 25.82 -6.75
N VAL A 133 12.41 24.56 -6.32
CA VAL A 133 12.39 23.40 -7.23
C VAL A 133 10.96 22.88 -7.37
N LYS A 134 10.44 22.85 -8.60
CA LYS A 134 9.12 22.29 -8.89
C LYS A 134 9.10 20.80 -8.53
N PRO A 135 8.19 20.34 -7.65
CA PRO A 135 8.08 18.92 -7.32
C PRO A 135 7.56 18.12 -8.52
N VAL A 136 7.92 16.83 -8.53
CA VAL A 136 7.26 15.82 -9.34
C VAL A 136 6.29 15.08 -8.45
N ASP A 137 5.00 15.18 -8.75
CA ASP A 137 3.93 14.54 -7.99
C ASP A 137 3.64 13.15 -8.55
N TYR A 138 3.60 12.17 -7.66
CA TYR A 138 3.30 10.79 -7.97
C TYR A 138 2.05 10.34 -7.23
N LYS A 139 1.21 9.59 -7.94
CA LYS A 139 0.32 8.63 -7.32
C LYS A 139 1.10 7.36 -7.03
N TYR A 140 0.85 6.73 -5.89
CA TYR A 140 1.50 5.47 -5.57
C TYR A 140 0.54 4.44 -4.99
N SER A 141 0.92 3.17 -5.14
CA SER A 141 0.29 2.05 -4.47
C SER A 141 1.36 1.10 -3.94
N VAL A 142 1.07 0.45 -2.82
CA VAL A 142 1.96 -0.54 -2.20
C VAL A 142 1.24 -1.87 -2.13
N THR A 143 1.92 -2.93 -2.53
CA THR A 143 1.39 -4.30 -2.48
C THR A 143 2.33 -5.18 -1.66
N PRO A 144 1.80 -6.25 -1.03
CA PRO A 144 2.64 -7.28 -0.43
C PRO A 144 3.60 -7.88 -1.45
N SER A 145 4.77 -8.28 -0.95
CA SER A 145 5.74 -9.09 -1.67
C SER A 145 6.42 -10.05 -0.69
N ASP A 146 7.10 -11.04 -1.25
CA ASP A 146 7.84 -12.00 -0.46
C ASP A 146 8.97 -11.33 0.33
N GLY A 147 9.28 -11.92 1.49
CA GLY A 147 10.35 -11.45 2.36
C GLY A 147 10.03 -10.12 3.05
N LYS A 148 11.06 -9.26 3.17
CA LYS A 148 11.02 -8.03 3.98
C LYS A 148 10.68 -6.77 3.19
N GLU A 149 10.66 -6.86 1.87
CA GLU A 149 10.38 -5.73 0.98
C GLU A 149 8.86 -5.56 0.80
N TRP A 150 8.47 -4.39 0.32
CA TRP A 150 7.14 -4.12 -0.22
C TRP A 150 7.31 -3.69 -1.67
N VAL A 151 6.36 -4.06 -2.52
CA VAL A 151 6.33 -3.58 -3.90
C VAL A 151 5.62 -2.23 -3.94
N LEU A 152 6.18 -1.30 -4.70
CA LEU A 152 5.72 0.07 -4.85
C LEU A 152 5.57 0.39 -6.33
N PHE A 153 4.39 0.86 -6.72
CA PHE A 153 4.16 1.42 -8.05
C PHE A 153 4.07 2.94 -7.92
N LEU A 154 4.87 3.65 -8.70
CA LEU A 154 4.93 5.12 -8.71
C LEU A 154 4.48 5.61 -10.08
N SER A 155 3.33 6.27 -10.15
CA SER A 155 2.75 6.76 -11.40
C SER A 155 2.69 8.28 -11.41
N ASP A 156 3.28 8.90 -12.42
CA ASP A 156 3.09 10.32 -12.74
C ASP A 156 2.19 10.46 -13.98
N LEU A 157 2.23 11.62 -14.66
CA LEU A 157 1.46 11.86 -15.88
C LEU A 157 2.00 11.13 -17.11
N GLU A 158 3.25 10.67 -17.07
CA GLU A 158 3.98 10.17 -18.24
C GLU A 158 4.22 8.65 -18.15
N SER A 159 4.46 8.13 -16.95
CA SER A 159 4.92 6.76 -16.78
C SER A 159 4.51 6.16 -15.43
N THR A 160 4.61 4.83 -15.34
CA THR A 160 4.56 4.09 -14.08
C THR A 160 5.88 3.37 -13.86
N THR A 161 6.51 3.68 -12.74
CA THR A 161 7.78 3.12 -12.32
C THR A 161 7.55 2.02 -11.30
N PHE A 162 8.23 0.88 -11.48
CA PHE A 162 8.25 -0.22 -10.52
C PHE A 162 9.40 -0.03 -9.52
N ALA A 163 9.09 -0.17 -8.24
CA ALA A 163 10.04 -0.07 -7.15
C ALA A 163 9.76 -1.11 -6.05
N THR A 164 10.78 -1.40 -5.24
CA THR A 164 10.59 -2.05 -3.94
C THR A 164 11.07 -1.15 -2.82
N ILE A 165 10.47 -1.25 -1.64
CA ILE A 165 10.85 -0.50 -0.46
C ILE A 165 10.95 -1.42 0.76
N GLN A 166 12.05 -1.29 1.48
CA GLN A 166 12.27 -1.98 2.75
C GLN A 166 12.52 -0.96 3.85
N PHE A 167 11.89 -1.15 5.01
CA PHE A 167 12.06 -0.28 6.17
C PHE A 167 12.93 -0.95 7.25
N SER A 168 13.85 -0.18 7.82
CA SER A 168 14.67 -0.56 8.97
C SER A 168 14.84 0.65 9.90
N LYS A 169 14.06 0.68 10.99
CA LYS A 169 14.01 1.83 11.92
C LYS A 169 13.69 3.14 11.17
N GLU A 170 14.57 4.13 11.25
CA GLU A 170 14.45 5.45 10.61
C GLU A 170 15.02 5.49 9.18
N ILE A 171 15.39 4.33 8.62
CA ILE A 171 15.94 4.19 7.29
C ILE A 171 14.96 3.41 6.42
N ALA A 172 14.76 3.86 5.18
CA ALA A 172 14.15 3.06 4.15
C ALA A 172 15.10 2.90 2.96
N ILE A 173 15.12 1.71 2.36
CA ILE A 173 15.88 1.43 1.15
C ILE A 173 14.85 1.22 0.04
N MET A 174 14.85 2.12 -0.94
CA MET A 174 13.99 2.01 -2.11
C MET A 174 14.84 1.64 -3.33
N LYS A 175 14.48 0.56 -4.01
CA LYS A 175 15.11 0.14 -5.27
C LYS A 175 14.14 0.42 -6.40
N ILE A 176 14.60 1.10 -7.43
CA ILE A 176 13.84 1.40 -8.64
C ILE A 176 14.35 0.49 -9.74
N TYR A 177 13.43 -0.07 -10.50
CA TYR A 177 13.72 -1.06 -11.53
C TYR A 177 13.36 -0.54 -12.91
N ASP A 178 14.07 -1.05 -13.90
CA ASP A 178 13.71 -0.95 -15.31
C ASP A 178 12.53 -1.90 -15.57
N THR A 179 11.45 -1.38 -16.14
CA THR A 179 10.23 -2.16 -16.40
C THR A 179 10.40 -3.19 -17.51
N ASP A 180 11.36 -3.01 -18.41
CA ASP A 180 11.54 -3.86 -19.60
C ASP A 180 12.42 -5.07 -19.28
N ASN A 181 13.47 -4.89 -18.47
CA ASN A 181 14.45 -5.93 -18.17
C ASN A 181 14.54 -6.34 -16.69
N GLY A 182 13.85 -5.65 -15.78
CA GLY A 182 13.83 -5.98 -14.36
C GLY A 182 15.14 -5.68 -13.61
N ASN A 183 16.10 -4.99 -14.22
CA ASN A 183 17.33 -4.60 -13.54
C ASN A 183 17.10 -3.42 -12.61
N VAL A 184 17.84 -3.37 -11.50
CA VAL A 184 17.84 -2.22 -10.59
C VAL A 184 18.54 -1.06 -11.27
N THR A 185 17.79 0.02 -11.56
CA THR A 185 18.33 1.24 -12.17
C THR A 185 18.85 2.21 -11.12
N LYS A 186 18.18 2.27 -9.95
CA LYS A 186 18.57 3.16 -8.85
C LYS A 186 18.32 2.51 -7.50
N THR A 187 19.16 2.85 -6.51
CA THR A 187 18.93 2.53 -5.10
C THR A 187 18.99 3.83 -4.30
N LEU A 188 17.89 4.17 -3.64
CA LEU A 188 17.74 5.33 -2.77
C LEU A 188 17.82 4.88 -1.32
N ILE A 189 18.75 5.47 -0.58
CA ILE A 189 18.82 5.34 0.87
C ILE A 189 18.11 6.56 1.45
N LEU A 190 16.97 6.32 2.09
CA LEU A 190 16.07 7.32 2.62
C LEU A 190 16.22 7.39 4.14
N THR A 191 16.43 8.59 4.66
CA THR A 191 16.43 8.85 6.10
C THR A 191 15.24 9.71 6.46
N ARG A 192 14.48 9.34 7.48
CA ARG A 192 13.32 10.10 7.92
C ARG A 192 13.76 11.46 8.46
N ARG A 193 13.16 12.55 7.99
CA ARG A 193 13.28 13.87 8.62
C ARG A 193 12.38 13.85 9.86
N GLY A 194 12.93 14.26 11.01
CA GLY A 194 12.37 14.05 12.35
C GLY A 194 10.84 14.10 12.48
N ASN A 195 10.30 13.25 13.35
CA ASN A 195 8.88 13.04 13.60
C ASN A 195 8.07 14.35 13.53
N LEU A 196 7.08 14.41 12.64
CA LEU A 196 5.95 15.32 12.81
C LEU A 196 5.36 15.01 14.20
N LYS A 197 5.64 15.90 15.16
CA LYS A 197 5.02 15.88 16.49
C LYS A 197 3.58 16.33 16.37
#